data_AF-A0A956DV13-F1
#
_entry.id   AF-A0A956DV13-F1
#
_cell.length_a   1.000
_cell.length_b   1.000
_cell.length_c   1.000
_cell.angle_alpha   90.00
_cell.angle_beta   90.00
_cell.angle_gamma   90.00
#
_symmetry.space_group_name_H-M   'P 1'
#
loop_
_entity.id
_entity.type
_entity.pdbx_description
1 polymer ?
#
loop_
_entity_poly.entity_id
_entity_poly.type
_entity_poly.pdbx_seq_one_letter_code
_entity_poly.pdbx_strand_id
1 'polypeptide(L)'
;MLGLLGDGPVSVGSWAPRRAAHRNRRTKAANRESAASLLFRGVPSRTSLSHLPLGRSGSSDHGRASPLESESGKDRSVLAKRTPSPKRALERPPAELRYADELARLAKSDDHPKPPGWRLSPRAVRTFVLGDPSAGIERKFVGHPSLVDRAMVSLATKRGLMLIGEPGTAKSLLSELFAAAISGRSTLVIQGSAATGEEHIKYGWNYALLLAEGPTRRALVPGPLHTAMQEGVIVRFEEITRCPLEIQDSLLSALSDRVLAIPELDSDPMLFAAPGFNVIAT
;
A
#
# COMPACT_ATOMS: atom_id res chain seq x y z
N MET A 1 1.71 -14.68 8.43
CA MET A 1 2.95 -15.45 8.69
C MET A 1 4.15 -14.50 8.59
N LEU A 2 4.48 -13.78 9.67
CA LEU A 2 5.62 -12.86 9.72
C LEU A 2 6.83 -13.55 10.36
N GLY A 3 8.04 -13.27 9.84
CA GLY A 3 9.29 -13.66 10.48
C GLY A 3 9.70 -12.63 11.51
N LEU A 4 9.52 -12.94 12.80
CA LEU A 4 10.07 -12.14 13.90
C LEU A 4 11.55 -12.51 14.09
N LEU A 5 12.40 -11.49 14.26
CA LEU A 5 13.81 -11.66 14.62
C LEU A 5 14.01 -11.11 16.04
N GLY A 6 14.25 -12.01 16.99
CA GLY A 6 14.70 -11.71 18.35
C GLY A 6 15.93 -12.55 18.68
N ASP A 7 16.88 -11.98 19.42
CA ASP A 7 18.15 -12.63 19.72
C ASP A 7 18.03 -13.56 20.93
N GLY A 8 18.39 -14.83 20.74
CA GLY A 8 18.46 -15.85 21.78
C GLY A 8 19.16 -17.13 21.27
N PRO A 9 19.96 -17.83 22.10
CA PRO A 9 20.71 -18.99 21.64
C PRO A 9 19.82 -20.24 21.58
N VAL A 10 19.76 -20.91 20.43
CA VAL A 10 19.02 -22.16 20.26
C VAL A 10 19.98 -23.29 19.87
N SER A 11 20.04 -24.31 20.73
CA SER A 11 20.86 -25.52 20.53
C SER A 11 20.32 -26.39 19.39
N VAL A 12 21.22 -27.02 18.64
CA VAL A 12 20.87 -27.83 17.45
C VAL A 12 20.53 -29.27 17.86
N GLY A 13 19.23 -29.54 18.06
CA GLY A 13 18.71 -30.89 18.21
C GLY A 13 18.42 -31.55 16.86
N SER A 14 19.16 -32.61 16.51
CA SER A 14 18.90 -33.38 15.28
C SER A 14 17.67 -34.29 15.44
N TRP A 15 16.76 -34.30 14.46
CA TRP A 15 15.65 -35.25 14.42
C TRP A 15 15.54 -35.94 13.06
N ALA A 16 15.80 -37.25 13.05
CA ALA A 16 15.71 -38.10 11.87
C ALA A 16 14.31 -38.78 11.79
N PRO A 17 13.77 -39.01 10.58
CA PRO A 17 12.40 -39.51 10.42
C PRO A 17 12.28 -41.02 10.71
N ARG A 18 11.26 -41.43 11.47
CA ARG A 18 10.81 -42.83 11.56
C ARG A 18 9.49 -43.01 10.80
N ARG A 19 9.36 -44.12 10.07
CA ARG A 19 8.17 -44.51 9.29
C ARG A 19 7.25 -45.45 10.09
N ALA A 20 6.03 -45.61 9.55
CA ALA A 20 4.99 -46.60 9.89
C ALA A 20 4.20 -46.33 11.20
N ALA A 21 2.93 -46.74 11.34
CA ALA A 21 2.17 -47.68 10.52
C ALA A 21 0.67 -47.32 10.38
N HIS A 22 0.00 -47.97 9.41
CA HIS A 22 -1.47 -48.00 9.27
C HIS A 22 -2.17 -48.54 10.52
N ARG A 23 -3.31 -47.94 10.91
CA ARG A 23 -4.46 -48.72 11.38
C ARG A 23 -5.79 -48.05 11.05
N ASN A 24 -6.73 -48.87 10.59
CA ASN A 24 -8.07 -48.48 10.12
C ASN A 24 -9.11 -49.01 11.12
N ARG A 25 -10.15 -48.23 11.48
CA ARG A 25 -11.39 -48.73 12.11
C ARG A 25 -12.58 -47.78 11.86
N ARG A 26 -13.63 -48.30 11.22
CA ARG A 26 -14.96 -47.69 11.03
C ARG A 26 -15.77 -47.72 12.34
N THR A 27 -16.61 -46.72 12.66
CA THR A 27 -18.12 -46.68 12.73
C THR A 27 -18.53 -45.70 13.85
N LYS A 28 -19.75 -45.13 14.00
CA LYS A 28 -21.09 -45.07 13.32
C LYS A 28 -21.57 -43.59 13.48
N ALA A 29 -22.24 -42.91 12.54
CA ALA A 29 -23.63 -43.00 12.04
C ALA A 29 -24.74 -42.47 12.97
N ALA A 30 -25.60 -41.57 12.43
CA ALA A 30 -26.90 -41.06 12.94
C ALA A 30 -26.84 -40.03 14.12
N ASN A 31 -27.78 -39.08 14.30
CA ASN A 31 -29.02 -38.76 13.57
C ASN A 31 -29.56 -37.32 13.82
N ARG A 32 -30.28 -36.75 12.81
CA ARG A 32 -31.55 -35.97 12.84
C ARG A 32 -31.79 -34.67 13.67
N GLU A 33 -32.29 -33.68 12.90
CA GLU A 33 -33.54 -32.87 13.07
C GLU A 33 -33.66 -31.66 14.03
N SER A 34 -33.94 -30.51 13.40
CA SER A 34 -35.11 -29.61 13.61
C SER A 34 -35.16 -28.47 14.65
N ALA A 35 -35.25 -27.25 14.08
CA ALA A 35 -36.39 -26.30 14.19
C ALA A 35 -36.38 -25.11 15.18
N ALA A 36 -37.21 -24.12 14.80
CA ALA A 36 -37.61 -22.84 15.43
C ALA A 36 -36.53 -21.72 15.50
N SER A 37 -36.72 -20.48 15.01
CA SER A 37 -37.86 -19.55 14.87
C SER A 37 -38.19 -18.70 16.11
N LEU A 38 -37.63 -17.49 16.17
CA LEU A 38 -38.12 -16.30 16.91
C LEU A 38 -37.68 -15.06 16.09
N LEU A 39 -38.54 -14.41 15.30
CA LEU A 39 -39.49 -13.35 15.69
C LEU A 39 -38.84 -12.08 16.28
N PHE A 40 -38.79 -11.00 15.49
CA PHE A 40 -39.09 -9.65 15.97
C PHE A 40 -39.75 -8.79 14.87
N ARG A 41 -40.94 -8.26 15.15
CA ARG A 41 -41.62 -7.14 14.44
C ARG A 41 -41.10 -5.83 15.06
N GLY A 42 -40.99 -4.66 14.42
CA GLY A 42 -41.79 -4.08 13.35
C GLY A 42 -42.70 -2.97 13.92
N VAL A 43 -42.26 -1.70 13.91
CA VAL A 43 -43.00 -0.47 14.31
C VAL A 43 -42.39 0.76 13.57
N PRO A 44 -43.07 1.92 13.43
CA PRO A 44 -43.58 2.29 12.10
C PRO A 44 -43.30 3.75 11.65
N SER A 45 -43.99 4.17 10.59
CA SER A 45 -43.83 5.44 9.85
C SER A 45 -44.64 6.65 10.36
N ARG A 46 -44.08 7.84 10.15
CA ARG A 46 -44.70 9.15 9.82
C ARG A 46 -45.94 9.67 10.59
N THR A 47 -45.80 10.89 11.11
CA THR A 47 -46.86 11.92 11.19
C THR A 47 -46.26 13.30 10.89
N SER A 48 -47.08 14.29 10.53
CA SER A 48 -46.63 15.55 9.90
C SER A 48 -47.27 16.83 10.43
N LEU A 49 -46.52 17.93 10.26
CA LEU A 49 -46.98 19.30 9.94
C LEU A 49 -47.45 20.28 11.05
N SER A 50 -47.20 21.56 10.70
CA SER A 50 -47.68 22.83 11.30
C SER A 50 -46.92 23.31 12.56
N HIS A 51 -46.61 24.61 12.77
CA HIS A 51 -46.97 25.87 12.09
C HIS A 51 -45.79 26.87 11.97
N LEU A 52 -45.88 27.82 11.02
CA LEU A 52 -45.03 29.02 10.83
C LEU A 52 -45.41 30.18 11.80
N PRO A 53 -44.61 31.25 11.93
CA PRO A 53 -44.83 32.43 11.06
C PRO A 53 -43.56 33.10 10.49
N LEU A 54 -43.76 33.85 9.40
CA LEU A 54 -42.75 34.69 8.73
C LEU A 54 -42.50 36.02 9.47
N GLY A 55 -41.37 36.66 9.15
CA GLY A 55 -40.98 37.98 9.66
C GLY A 55 -41.79 39.16 9.12
N ARG A 56 -41.56 40.33 9.72
CA ARG A 56 -42.10 41.63 9.29
C ARG A 56 -40.99 42.61 8.88
N SER A 57 -41.39 43.58 8.07
CA SER A 57 -40.60 44.51 7.27
C SER A 57 -40.12 45.78 7.99
N GLY A 58 -39.06 46.41 7.47
CA GLY A 58 -38.68 47.81 7.74
C GLY A 58 -37.70 48.39 6.69
N SER A 59 -38.21 49.31 5.86
CA SER A 59 -37.58 50.46 5.16
C SER A 59 -36.12 50.89 5.49
N SER A 60 -35.33 51.60 4.64
CA SER A 60 -35.44 52.02 3.22
C SER A 60 -34.23 52.92 2.82
N ASP A 61 -33.63 52.75 1.63
CA ASP A 61 -32.98 53.79 0.77
C ASP A 61 -32.41 53.12 -0.50
N HIS A 62 -32.88 53.40 -1.73
CA HIS A 62 -32.58 54.54 -2.61
C HIS A 62 -31.09 54.73 -3.00
N GLY A 63 -30.66 54.02 -4.05
CA GLY A 63 -29.36 54.20 -4.72
C GLY A 63 -29.42 53.79 -6.20
N ARG A 64 -29.28 54.76 -7.10
CA ARG A 64 -29.52 54.66 -8.56
C ARG A 64 -28.71 53.57 -9.27
N ALA A 65 -29.33 52.94 -10.28
CA ALA A 65 -28.63 52.20 -11.33
C ALA A 65 -28.13 53.15 -12.45
N SER A 66 -27.02 52.77 -13.09
CA SER A 66 -26.45 53.36 -14.31
C SER A 66 -25.92 52.24 -15.23
N PRO A 67 -25.77 52.48 -16.55
CA PRO A 67 -26.03 51.44 -17.54
C PRO A 67 -24.84 50.54 -17.92
N LEU A 68 -25.19 49.40 -18.54
CA LEU A 68 -24.29 48.59 -19.37
C LEU A 68 -24.04 49.32 -20.70
N GLU A 69 -22.80 49.74 -20.94
CA GLU A 69 -22.34 50.10 -22.29
C GLU A 69 -21.53 48.96 -22.91
N SER A 70 -21.78 48.75 -24.20
CA SER A 70 -21.13 47.73 -25.02
C SER A 70 -19.96 48.32 -25.79
N GLU A 71 -18.76 47.78 -25.60
CA GLU A 71 -17.67 47.96 -26.58
C GLU A 71 -17.15 46.62 -27.08
N SER A 72 -17.04 46.52 -28.41
CA SER A 72 -16.56 45.35 -29.13
C SER A 72 -15.36 45.75 -29.98
N GLY A 73 -14.18 45.16 -29.74
CA GLY A 73 -13.08 45.29 -30.71
C GLY A 73 -11.68 45.06 -30.15
N LYS A 74 -11.07 43.93 -30.53
CA LYS A 74 -9.62 43.71 -30.72
C LYS A 74 -8.64 44.40 -29.75
N ASP A 75 -7.90 43.60 -28.98
CA ASP A 75 -6.54 43.28 -29.44
C ASP A 75 -5.94 41.97 -28.88
N ARG A 76 -5.05 41.39 -29.69
CA ARG A 76 -4.00 40.39 -29.42
C ARG A 76 -4.16 39.38 -28.28
N SER A 77 -4.32 38.12 -28.70
CA SER A 77 -3.91 36.93 -27.96
C SER A 77 -2.42 36.94 -27.64
N VAL A 78 -2.03 37.49 -26.48
CA VAL A 78 -0.71 37.22 -25.89
C VAL A 78 -0.74 35.81 -25.33
N LEU A 79 -0.37 34.84 -26.17
CA LEU A 79 -0.04 33.49 -25.73
C LEU A 79 1.24 33.60 -24.88
N ALA A 80 1.06 33.89 -23.59
CA ALA A 80 2.15 33.98 -22.63
C ALA A 80 2.90 32.64 -22.63
N LYS A 81 4.07 32.61 -23.27
CA LYS A 81 4.98 31.47 -23.23
C LYS A 81 5.23 31.16 -21.77
N ARG A 82 4.66 30.06 -21.27
CA ARG A 82 4.96 29.53 -19.94
C ARG A 82 6.44 29.19 -19.92
N THR A 83 7.26 30.12 -19.43
CA THR A 83 8.66 29.88 -19.10
C THR A 83 8.69 28.63 -18.23
N PRO A 84 9.51 27.61 -18.53
CA PRO A 84 9.58 26.42 -17.71
C PRO A 84 9.93 26.85 -16.28
N SER A 85 8.99 26.64 -15.36
CA SER A 85 9.17 26.97 -13.95
C SER A 85 10.47 26.30 -13.45
N PRO A 86 11.34 27.03 -12.73
CA PRO A 86 12.65 26.51 -12.35
C PRO A 86 12.49 25.17 -11.64
N LYS A 87 13.33 24.18 -12.00
CA LYS A 87 13.33 22.86 -11.37
C LYS A 87 13.49 23.04 -9.86
N ARG A 88 12.38 22.94 -9.13
CA ARG A 88 12.33 23.14 -7.69
C ARG A 88 13.20 22.07 -7.03
N ALA A 89 14.27 22.47 -6.36
CA ALA A 89 15.14 21.54 -5.65
C ALA A 89 14.30 20.78 -4.61
N LEU A 90 14.37 19.45 -4.65
CA LEU A 90 13.72 18.60 -3.65
C LEU A 90 14.64 18.51 -2.44
N GLU A 91 14.16 18.89 -1.25
CA GLU A 91 14.97 18.80 -0.02
C GLU A 91 15.37 17.34 0.30
N ARG A 92 14.47 16.40 0.03
CA ARG A 92 14.73 14.96 0.19
C ARG A 92 14.11 14.18 -0.99
N PRO A 93 14.82 14.03 -2.12
CA PRO A 93 14.36 13.17 -3.21
C PRO A 93 14.34 11.70 -2.75
N PRO A 94 13.43 10.85 -3.28
CA PRO A 94 13.42 9.40 -3.04
C PRO A 94 14.77 8.74 -3.35
N ALA A 95 15.06 7.60 -2.70
CA ALA A 95 16.35 6.91 -2.86
C ALA A 95 16.68 6.55 -4.33
N GLU A 96 15.69 6.18 -5.15
CA GLU A 96 15.88 5.90 -6.59
C GLU A 96 16.32 7.13 -7.40
N LEU A 97 16.03 8.35 -6.94
CA LEU A 97 16.50 9.60 -7.54
C LEU A 97 17.80 10.08 -6.89
N ARG A 98 17.92 9.97 -5.56
CA ARG A 98 19.09 10.41 -4.80
C ARG A 98 20.35 9.62 -5.16
N TYR A 99 20.19 8.33 -5.43
CA TYR A 99 21.28 7.39 -5.73
C TYR A 99 21.17 6.80 -7.15
N ALA A 100 20.57 7.56 -8.08
CA ALA A 100 20.31 7.12 -9.45
C ALA A 100 21.57 6.58 -10.16
N ASP A 101 22.70 7.31 -10.05
CA ASP A 101 23.96 6.91 -10.69
C ASP A 101 24.57 5.64 -10.08
N GLU A 102 24.45 5.45 -8.76
CA GLU A 102 24.89 4.24 -8.07
C GLU A 102 24.05 3.02 -8.47
N LEU A 103 22.73 3.18 -8.50
CA LEU A 103 21.79 2.14 -8.95
C LEU A 103 22.01 1.79 -10.42
N ALA A 104 22.28 2.77 -11.28
CA ALA A 104 22.59 2.56 -12.69
C ALA A 104 23.95 1.85 -12.90
N ARG A 105 24.99 2.22 -12.13
CA ARG A 105 26.28 1.50 -12.13
C ARG A 105 26.09 0.04 -11.73
N LEU A 106 25.42 -0.21 -10.61
CA LEU A 106 25.13 -1.56 -10.13
C LEU A 106 24.31 -2.36 -11.15
N ALA A 107 23.23 -1.80 -11.69
CA ALA A 107 22.41 -2.49 -12.69
C ALA A 107 23.19 -2.88 -13.95
N LYS A 108 24.24 -2.14 -14.32
CA LYS A 108 25.12 -2.43 -15.46
C LYS A 108 26.16 -3.50 -15.17
N SER A 109 26.64 -3.62 -13.93
CA SER A 109 27.64 -4.62 -13.51
C SER A 109 27.06 -5.87 -12.85
N ASP A 110 25.74 -5.92 -12.63
CA ASP A 110 25.05 -6.99 -11.93
C ASP A 110 24.72 -8.17 -12.87
N ASP A 111 25.64 -9.14 -12.92
CA ASP A 111 25.57 -10.39 -13.68
C ASP A 111 24.90 -11.55 -12.91
N HIS A 112 24.42 -11.30 -11.69
CA HIS A 112 23.92 -12.32 -10.79
C HIS A 112 22.41 -12.60 -10.95
N PRO A 113 21.94 -13.82 -10.60
CA PRO A 113 20.52 -14.17 -10.67
C PRO A 113 19.62 -13.22 -9.87
N LYS A 114 18.52 -12.78 -10.49
CA LYS A 114 17.53 -11.87 -9.90
C LYS A 114 16.25 -12.65 -9.59
N PRO A 115 15.69 -12.54 -8.37
CA PRO A 115 14.35 -13.06 -8.10
C PRO A 115 13.31 -12.42 -9.04
N PRO A 116 12.20 -13.12 -9.36
CA PRO A 116 11.19 -12.58 -10.27
C PRO A 116 10.68 -11.20 -9.82
N GLY A 117 10.72 -10.23 -10.75
CA GLY A 117 10.33 -8.82 -10.52
C GLY A 117 11.41 -7.92 -9.90
N TRP A 118 12.57 -8.45 -9.51
CA TRP A 118 13.65 -7.64 -8.93
C TRP A 118 14.50 -6.98 -10.02
N ARG A 119 14.80 -5.68 -9.86
CA ARG A 119 15.68 -4.91 -10.76
C ARG A 119 17.17 -5.23 -10.55
N LEU A 120 17.56 -5.47 -9.30
CA LEU A 120 18.92 -5.83 -8.89
C LEU A 120 18.94 -7.21 -8.22
N SER A 121 20.04 -7.95 -8.36
CA SER A 121 20.26 -9.19 -7.62
C SER A 121 20.41 -8.93 -6.11
N PRO A 122 20.23 -9.94 -5.25
CA PRO A 122 20.48 -9.80 -3.81
C PRO A 122 21.89 -9.30 -3.49
N ARG A 123 22.91 -9.65 -4.30
CA ARG A 123 24.27 -9.15 -4.10
C ARG A 123 24.40 -7.67 -4.48
N ALA A 124 23.80 -7.23 -5.58
CA ALA A 124 23.79 -5.82 -5.95
C ALA A 124 22.98 -4.96 -4.96
N VAL A 125 21.83 -5.45 -4.47
CA VAL A 125 21.06 -4.81 -3.37
C VAL A 125 21.90 -4.71 -2.10
N ARG A 126 22.64 -5.76 -1.73
CA ARG A 126 23.55 -5.75 -0.58
C ARG A 126 24.62 -4.68 -0.71
N THR A 127 25.28 -4.62 -1.86
CA THR A 127 26.31 -3.62 -2.18
C THR A 127 25.74 -2.21 -2.12
N PHE A 128 24.55 -1.98 -2.68
CA PHE A 128 23.85 -0.69 -2.63
C PHE A 128 23.65 -0.19 -1.18
N VAL A 129 23.23 -1.07 -0.27
CA VAL A 129 22.90 -0.73 1.13
C VAL A 129 24.16 -0.59 2.01
N LEU A 130 25.06 -1.57 1.97
CA LEU A 130 26.22 -1.65 2.87
C LEU A 130 27.46 -0.90 2.35
N GLY A 131 27.45 -0.48 1.09
CA GLY A 131 28.56 0.16 0.40
C GLY A 131 29.62 -0.82 -0.08
N ASP A 132 30.34 -0.42 -1.13
CA ASP A 132 31.55 -1.06 -1.63
C ASP A 132 32.43 0.00 -2.31
N PRO A 133 33.55 0.40 -1.69
CA PRO A 133 34.47 1.38 -2.27
C PRO A 133 35.05 0.95 -3.62
N SER A 134 35.21 -0.36 -3.87
CA SER A 134 35.76 -0.86 -5.14
C SER A 134 34.78 -0.71 -6.31
N ALA A 135 33.47 -0.69 -6.01
CA ALA A 135 32.41 -0.41 -6.98
C ALA A 135 32.03 1.09 -7.04
N GLY A 136 32.66 1.94 -6.22
CA GLY A 136 32.30 3.35 -6.07
C GLY A 136 30.87 3.53 -5.52
N ILE A 137 30.48 2.72 -4.54
CA ILE A 137 29.15 2.71 -3.92
C ILE A 137 29.29 3.09 -2.43
N GLU A 138 28.61 4.15 -2.01
CA GLU A 138 28.67 4.64 -0.62
C GLU A 138 27.82 3.75 0.31
N ARG A 139 28.26 3.58 1.57
CA ARG A 139 27.47 2.91 2.60
C ARG A 139 26.30 3.81 3.03
N LYS A 140 25.07 3.32 2.83
CA LYS A 140 23.83 4.06 3.15
C LYS A 140 23.18 3.61 4.46
N PHE A 141 23.56 2.44 4.97
CA PHE A 141 23.06 1.89 6.23
C PHE A 141 24.22 1.48 7.15
N VAL A 142 24.15 1.90 8.41
CA VAL A 142 25.09 1.51 9.47
C VAL A 142 24.38 0.57 10.43
N GLY A 143 24.77 -0.69 10.43
CA GLY A 143 24.19 -1.74 11.26
C GLY A 143 24.82 -3.10 10.96
N HIS A 144 24.40 -4.14 11.66
CA HIS A 144 24.99 -5.46 11.49
C HIS A 144 24.66 -6.05 10.11
N PRO A 145 25.64 -6.44 9.26
CA PRO A 145 25.38 -6.91 7.90
C PRO A 145 24.38 -8.06 7.79
N SER A 146 24.37 -8.97 8.76
CA SER A 146 23.42 -10.09 8.77
C SER A 146 21.95 -9.67 8.88
N LEU A 147 21.64 -8.46 9.36
CA LEU A 147 20.28 -7.91 9.33
C LEU A 147 19.85 -7.67 7.88
N VAL A 148 20.71 -7.03 7.09
CA VAL A 148 20.48 -6.77 5.65
C VAL A 148 20.38 -8.11 4.90
N ASP A 149 21.29 -9.04 5.18
CA ASP A 149 21.29 -10.37 4.56
C ASP A 149 19.99 -11.16 4.85
N ARG A 150 19.52 -11.20 6.11
CA ARG A 150 18.25 -11.84 6.48
C ARG A 150 17.03 -11.15 5.89
N ALA A 151 17.02 -9.81 5.85
CA ALA A 151 15.95 -9.03 5.24
C ALA A 151 15.80 -9.35 3.74
N MET A 152 16.92 -9.36 2.99
CA MET A 152 16.91 -9.74 1.58
C MET A 152 16.45 -11.18 1.36
N VAL A 153 16.86 -12.14 2.19
CA VAL A 153 16.40 -13.54 2.10
C VAL A 153 14.88 -13.65 2.33
N SER A 154 14.33 -12.91 3.31
CA SER A 154 12.87 -12.85 3.52
C SER A 154 12.15 -12.32 2.28
N LEU A 155 12.65 -11.21 1.71
CA LEU A 155 12.04 -10.59 0.54
C LEU A 155 12.15 -11.48 -0.71
N ALA A 156 13.31 -12.11 -0.95
CA ALA A 156 13.55 -12.98 -2.10
C ALA A 156 12.73 -14.29 -2.03
N THR A 157 12.46 -14.79 -0.82
CA THR A 157 11.56 -15.93 -0.58
C THR A 157 10.08 -15.54 -0.53
N LYS A 158 9.72 -14.32 -0.98
CA LYS A 158 8.35 -13.79 -1.03
C LYS A 158 7.66 -13.86 0.33
N ARG A 159 8.36 -13.51 1.41
CA ARG A 159 7.77 -13.29 2.74
C ARG A 159 7.73 -11.80 3.04
N GLY A 160 6.67 -11.34 3.69
CA GLY A 160 6.59 -9.99 4.21
C GLY A 160 7.71 -9.75 5.24
N LEU A 161 8.26 -8.54 5.26
CA LEU A 161 9.31 -8.13 6.18
C LEU A 161 8.75 -7.14 7.19
N MET A 162 8.97 -7.38 8.48
CA MET A 162 8.70 -6.43 9.55
C MET A 162 10.04 -5.97 10.14
N LEU A 163 10.28 -4.67 10.15
CA LEU A 163 11.45 -4.06 10.78
C LEU A 163 11.03 -3.53 12.15
N ILE A 164 11.59 -4.08 13.23
CA ILE A 164 11.28 -3.68 14.62
C ILE A 164 12.56 -3.14 15.26
N GLY A 165 12.44 -2.11 16.09
CA GLY A 165 13.55 -1.47 16.79
C GLY A 165 13.16 -0.09 17.30
N GLU A 166 14.02 0.53 18.11
CA GLU A 166 13.77 1.85 18.73
C GLU A 166 13.50 2.96 17.69
N PRO A 167 12.81 4.06 18.07
CA PRO A 167 12.73 5.25 17.22
C PRO A 167 14.13 5.75 16.79
N GLY A 168 14.24 6.28 15.57
CA GLY A 168 15.52 6.78 15.04
C GLY A 168 16.50 5.72 14.48
N THR A 169 16.26 4.41 14.68
CA THR A 169 17.12 3.30 14.19
C THR A 169 17.09 3.04 12.68
N ALA A 170 16.86 4.06 11.86
CA ALA A 170 16.90 4.01 10.39
C ALA A 170 15.99 2.98 9.70
N LYS A 171 14.99 2.38 10.38
CA LYS A 171 14.04 1.40 9.82
C LYS A 171 13.40 1.87 8.50
N SER A 172 12.81 3.07 8.51
CA SER A 172 12.17 3.67 7.33
C SER A 172 13.17 4.00 6.22
N LEU A 173 14.43 4.29 6.55
CA LEU A 173 15.50 4.47 5.54
C LEU A 173 15.87 3.12 4.91
N LEU A 174 16.02 2.05 5.71
CA LEU A 174 16.32 0.72 5.18
C LEU A 174 15.16 0.20 4.30
N SER A 175 13.91 0.44 4.71
CA SER A 175 12.68 0.24 3.94
C SER A 175 12.70 1.01 2.60
N GLU A 176 13.07 2.30 2.61
CA GLU A 176 13.26 3.16 1.42
C GLU A 176 14.32 2.59 0.47
N LEU A 177 15.49 2.21 1.00
CA LEU A 177 16.62 1.68 0.22
C LEU A 177 16.29 0.33 -0.43
N PHE A 178 15.63 -0.59 0.28
CA PHE A 178 15.22 -1.86 -0.30
C PHE A 178 14.18 -1.68 -1.41
N ALA A 179 13.16 -0.85 -1.22
CA ALA A 179 12.14 -0.60 -2.25
C ALA A 179 12.74 0.06 -3.51
N ALA A 180 13.67 1.02 -3.34
CA ALA A 180 14.39 1.62 -4.46
C ALA A 180 15.28 0.60 -5.20
N ALA A 181 16.07 -0.21 -4.49
CA ALA A 181 17.00 -1.16 -5.11
C ALA A 181 16.29 -2.35 -5.77
N ILE A 182 15.24 -2.87 -5.14
CA ILE A 182 14.52 -4.07 -5.60
C ILE A 182 13.49 -3.70 -6.68
N SER A 183 12.66 -2.68 -6.44
CA SER A 183 11.53 -2.33 -7.32
C SER A 183 11.75 -1.07 -8.14
N GLY A 184 12.78 -0.26 -7.87
CA GLY A 184 13.00 1.02 -8.56
C GLY A 184 12.05 2.14 -8.14
N ARG A 185 11.24 1.94 -7.10
CA ARG A 185 10.27 2.90 -6.59
C ARG A 185 10.14 2.74 -5.07
N SER A 186 10.55 3.76 -4.29
CA SER A 186 10.40 3.76 -2.83
C SER A 186 9.21 4.59 -2.32
N THR A 187 8.46 5.22 -3.24
CA THR A 187 7.38 6.17 -2.94
C THR A 187 6.01 5.53 -2.70
N LEU A 188 5.86 4.22 -2.92
CA LEU A 188 4.64 3.49 -2.65
C LEU A 188 4.54 3.17 -1.15
N VAL A 189 3.98 4.11 -0.40
CA VAL A 189 3.97 4.10 1.07
C VAL A 189 2.55 4.22 1.62
N ILE A 190 2.24 3.37 2.61
CA ILE A 190 1.09 3.47 3.51
C ILE A 190 1.64 4.02 4.84
N GLN A 191 0.92 4.96 5.46
CA GLN A 191 1.26 5.54 6.76
C GLN A 191 0.25 5.06 7.80
N GLY A 192 0.71 4.26 8.77
CA GLY A 192 -0.15 3.67 9.79
C GLY A 192 -0.60 4.65 10.85
N SER A 193 -1.90 4.68 11.13
CA SER A 193 -2.54 5.54 12.12
C SER A 193 -3.94 5.01 12.46
N ALA A 194 -4.52 5.50 13.56
CA ALA A 194 -5.89 5.17 13.97
C ALA A 194 -6.97 5.59 12.93
N ALA A 195 -6.64 6.47 11.99
CA ALA A 195 -7.53 6.94 10.92
C ALA A 195 -7.31 6.22 9.57
N THR A 196 -6.47 5.19 9.53
CA THR A 196 -6.12 4.49 8.27
C THR A 196 -7.20 3.47 7.93
N GLY A 197 -8.16 3.85 7.09
CA GLY A 197 -9.17 2.91 6.56
C GLY A 197 -8.62 1.96 5.49
N GLU A 198 -9.39 0.92 5.15
CA GLU A 198 -9.00 -0.05 4.12
C GLU A 198 -8.84 0.60 2.73
N GLU A 199 -9.60 1.65 2.45
CA GLU A 199 -9.58 2.40 1.20
C GLU A 199 -8.25 3.13 0.95
N HIS A 200 -7.54 3.48 2.02
CA HIS A 200 -6.19 4.05 1.97
C HIS A 200 -5.10 3.00 1.67
N ILE A 201 -5.47 1.71 1.70
CA ILE A 201 -4.55 0.57 1.56
C ILE A 201 -4.86 -0.20 0.28
N LYS A 202 -6.06 -0.77 0.20
CA LYS A 202 -6.52 -1.68 -0.85
C LYS A 202 -6.98 -0.90 -2.08
N TYR A 203 -8.18 -0.36 -2.05
CA TYR A 203 -8.82 0.42 -3.11
C TYR A 203 -10.00 1.20 -2.53
N GLY A 204 -10.32 2.34 -3.15
CA GLY A 204 -11.56 3.07 -2.92
C GLY A 204 -12.41 3.14 -4.20
N TRP A 205 -13.42 3.99 -4.18
CA TRP A 205 -14.32 4.20 -5.32
C TRP A 205 -14.44 5.67 -5.69
N ASN A 206 -14.44 5.95 -7.00
CA ASN A 206 -14.92 7.22 -7.54
C ASN A 206 -16.45 7.20 -7.48
N TYR A 207 -17.01 7.84 -6.46
CA TYR A 207 -18.46 7.83 -6.19
C TYR A 207 -19.32 8.31 -7.37
N ALA A 208 -18.84 9.24 -8.20
CA ALA A 208 -19.61 9.71 -9.35
C ALA A 208 -19.76 8.60 -10.42
N LEU A 209 -18.68 7.87 -10.70
CA LEU A 209 -18.70 6.73 -11.62
C LEU A 209 -19.45 5.54 -11.00
N LEU A 210 -19.26 5.27 -9.71
CA LEU A 210 -19.95 4.20 -8.99
C LEU A 210 -21.48 4.38 -9.01
N LEU A 211 -21.97 5.62 -8.85
CA LEU A 211 -23.41 5.94 -8.92
C LEU A 211 -23.97 5.90 -10.35
N ALA A 212 -23.15 6.25 -11.36
CA ALA A 212 -23.58 6.30 -12.75
C ALA A 212 -23.53 4.94 -13.46
N GLU A 213 -22.60 4.07 -13.09
CA GLU A 213 -22.22 2.86 -13.84
C GLU A 213 -22.20 1.59 -12.99
N GLY A 214 -22.36 1.71 -11.67
CA GLY A 214 -22.13 0.61 -10.73
C GLY A 214 -20.64 0.33 -10.49
N PRO A 215 -20.32 -0.76 -9.77
CA PRO A 215 -18.96 -1.13 -9.42
C PRO A 215 -18.22 -1.68 -10.65
N THR A 216 -17.53 -0.79 -11.36
CA THR A 216 -16.71 -1.13 -12.54
C THR A 216 -15.22 -0.92 -12.28
N ARG A 217 -14.35 -1.57 -13.05
CA ARG A 217 -12.90 -1.31 -13.04
C ARG A 217 -12.55 0.18 -13.25
N ARG A 218 -13.42 0.94 -13.92
CA ARG A 218 -13.27 2.39 -14.15
C ARG A 218 -13.66 3.23 -12.93
N ALA A 219 -14.63 2.76 -12.13
CA ALA A 219 -15.00 3.40 -10.87
C ALA A 219 -14.00 3.11 -9.74
N LEU A 220 -13.23 2.02 -9.81
CA LEU A 220 -12.25 1.64 -8.80
C LEU A 220 -11.05 2.61 -8.77
N VAL A 221 -10.69 3.08 -7.57
CA VAL A 221 -9.51 3.91 -7.32
C VAL A 221 -8.48 3.04 -6.59
N PRO A 222 -7.37 2.63 -7.24
CA PRO A 222 -6.44 1.68 -6.65
C PRO A 222 -5.64 2.33 -5.51
N GLY A 223 -5.60 1.66 -4.36
CA GLY A 223 -4.74 2.04 -3.24
C GLY A 223 -3.29 1.55 -3.42
N PRO A 224 -2.38 1.87 -2.49
CA PRO A 224 -0.98 1.49 -2.59
C PRO A 224 -0.77 -0.03 -2.67
N LEU A 225 -1.55 -0.84 -1.93
CA LEU A 225 -1.45 -2.29 -1.94
C LEU A 225 -1.91 -2.88 -3.29
N HIS A 226 -3.06 -2.45 -3.81
CA HIS A 226 -3.55 -2.87 -5.14
C HIS A 226 -2.53 -2.52 -6.23
N THR A 227 -2.00 -1.29 -6.19
CA THR A 227 -0.96 -0.82 -7.12
C THR A 227 0.29 -1.70 -7.03
N ALA A 228 0.75 -2.03 -5.81
CA ALA A 228 1.92 -2.87 -5.59
C ALA A 228 1.74 -4.29 -6.12
N MET A 229 0.56 -4.88 -5.90
CA MET A 229 0.20 -6.20 -6.38
C MET A 229 0.10 -6.24 -7.90
N GLN A 230 -0.54 -5.24 -8.51
CA GLN A 230 -0.71 -5.17 -9.96
C GLN A 230 0.62 -4.95 -10.70
N GLU A 231 1.49 -4.08 -10.19
CA GLU A 231 2.78 -3.77 -10.82
C GLU A 231 3.92 -4.74 -10.44
N GLY A 232 3.75 -5.55 -9.40
CA GLY A 232 4.80 -6.47 -8.93
C GLY A 232 5.92 -5.75 -8.19
N VAL A 233 5.60 -4.77 -7.34
CA VAL A 233 6.58 -3.94 -6.62
C VAL A 233 6.42 -4.00 -5.11
N ILE A 234 7.43 -3.55 -4.38
CA ILE A 234 7.36 -3.40 -2.92
C ILE A 234 6.48 -2.21 -2.54
N VAL A 235 5.50 -2.45 -1.66
CA VAL A 235 4.84 -1.41 -0.87
C VAL A 235 5.44 -1.36 0.53
N ARG A 236 5.58 -0.14 1.05
CA ARG A 236 6.08 0.11 2.40
C ARG A 236 4.91 0.48 3.31
N PHE A 237 4.76 -0.18 4.44
CA PHE A 237 3.74 0.14 5.45
C PHE A 237 4.44 0.68 6.69
N GLU A 238 4.61 1.99 6.78
CA GLU A 238 5.31 2.59 7.89
C GLU A 238 4.40 2.70 9.12
N GLU A 239 4.91 2.31 10.29
CA GLU A 239 4.25 2.46 11.59
C GLU A 239 2.89 1.70 11.68
N ILE A 240 2.88 0.47 11.14
CA ILE A 240 1.69 -0.41 11.02
C ILE A 240 1.03 -0.71 12.37
N THR A 241 1.82 -0.70 13.45
CA THR A 241 1.36 -0.96 14.83
C THR A 241 0.42 0.13 15.37
N ARG A 242 0.28 1.27 14.68
CA ARG A 242 -0.72 2.30 15.00
C ARG A 242 -2.07 2.11 14.30
N CYS A 243 -2.21 1.13 13.42
CA CYS A 243 -3.48 0.80 12.78
C CYS A 243 -4.36 -0.06 13.71
N PRO A 244 -5.70 0.08 13.64
CA PRO A 244 -6.63 -0.88 14.23
C PRO A 244 -6.35 -2.32 13.78
N LEU A 245 -6.79 -3.31 14.56
CA LEU A 245 -6.51 -4.73 14.26
C LEU A 245 -7.16 -5.19 12.96
N GLU A 246 -8.39 -4.75 12.69
CA GLU A 246 -9.11 -5.05 11.45
C GLU A 246 -8.34 -4.58 10.21
N ILE A 247 -7.62 -3.46 10.32
CA ILE A 247 -6.79 -2.91 9.24
C ILE A 247 -5.51 -3.74 9.02
N GLN A 248 -4.95 -4.32 10.09
CA GLN A 248 -3.81 -5.23 9.98
C GLN A 248 -4.24 -6.60 9.41
N ASP A 249 -5.37 -7.12 9.86
CA ASP A 249 -5.97 -8.37 9.34
C ASP A 249 -6.39 -8.25 7.87
N SER A 250 -6.75 -7.03 7.42
CA SER A 250 -7.06 -6.72 6.02
C SER A 250 -5.96 -7.10 5.01
N LEU A 251 -4.71 -7.23 5.48
CA LEU A 251 -3.54 -7.59 4.67
C LEU A 251 -3.33 -9.11 4.52
N LEU A 252 -4.04 -9.94 5.29
CA LEU A 252 -3.73 -11.37 5.41
C LEU A 252 -3.69 -12.08 4.06
N SER A 253 -4.78 -12.03 3.28
CA SER A 253 -4.89 -12.68 1.95
C SER A 253 -3.84 -12.19 0.94
N ALA A 254 -3.47 -10.91 1.01
CA ALA A 254 -2.42 -10.33 0.16
C ALA A 254 -1.02 -10.84 0.54
N LEU A 255 -0.81 -11.20 1.81
CA LEU A 255 0.46 -11.72 2.33
C LEU A 255 0.59 -13.25 2.27
N SER A 256 -0.49 -14.01 2.48
CA SER A 256 -0.52 -15.48 2.39
C SER A 256 -0.65 -15.94 0.94
N ASP A 257 -1.79 -15.64 0.33
CA ASP A 257 -2.24 -16.27 -0.92
C ASP A 257 -1.92 -15.40 -2.14
N ARG A 258 -1.42 -14.18 -1.90
CA ARG A 258 -1.04 -13.17 -2.89
C ARG A 258 -2.23 -12.73 -3.76
N VAL A 259 -3.41 -12.69 -3.14
CA VAL A 259 -4.66 -12.24 -3.77
C VAL A 259 -5.32 -11.12 -2.98
N LEU A 260 -5.98 -10.22 -3.71
CA LEU A 260 -6.83 -9.16 -3.18
C LEU A 260 -8.22 -9.35 -3.80
N ALA A 261 -9.21 -9.67 -2.97
CA ALA A 261 -10.60 -9.75 -3.41
C ALA A 261 -11.14 -8.33 -3.62
N ILE A 262 -11.94 -8.18 -4.68
CA ILE A 262 -12.68 -6.97 -5.04
C ILE A 262 -14.11 -7.45 -5.38
N PRO A 263 -14.86 -7.94 -4.37
CA PRO A 263 -16.09 -8.71 -4.58
C PRO A 263 -17.23 -7.90 -5.21
N GLU A 264 -17.11 -6.58 -5.26
CA GLU A 264 -18.08 -5.70 -5.90
C GLU A 264 -18.01 -5.75 -7.44
N LEU A 265 -16.89 -6.21 -8.04
CA LEU A 265 -16.76 -6.29 -9.49
C LEU A 265 -17.41 -7.56 -10.06
N ASP A 266 -18.40 -7.38 -10.95
CA ASP A 266 -19.03 -8.48 -11.69
C ASP A 266 -18.03 -9.29 -12.55
N SER A 267 -16.99 -8.63 -13.05
CA SER A 267 -15.90 -9.22 -13.84
C SER A 267 -14.56 -9.08 -13.13
N ASP A 268 -13.82 -10.19 -13.02
CA ASP A 268 -12.52 -10.28 -12.35
C ASP A 268 -12.53 -9.80 -10.87
N PRO A 269 -13.35 -10.40 -9.98
CA PRO A 269 -13.44 -10.02 -8.56
C PRO A 269 -12.19 -10.35 -7.73
N MET A 270 -11.08 -10.72 -8.38
CA MET A 270 -9.81 -11.12 -7.75
C MET A 270 -8.64 -10.47 -8.49
N LEU A 271 -7.77 -9.76 -7.76
CA LEU A 271 -6.47 -9.33 -8.23
C LEU A 271 -5.40 -10.30 -7.70
N PHE A 272 -4.65 -10.92 -8.60
CA PHE A 272 -3.48 -11.73 -8.27
C PHE A 272 -2.21 -10.87 -8.35
N ALA A 273 -1.29 -11.01 -7.40
CA ALA A 273 -0.07 -10.22 -7.40
C ALA A 273 0.91 -10.67 -8.50
N ALA A 274 1.41 -9.70 -9.27
CA ALA A 274 2.48 -9.90 -10.23
C ALA A 274 3.81 -10.24 -9.53
N PRO A 275 4.73 -10.96 -10.20
CA PRO A 275 6.03 -11.30 -9.64
C PRO A 275 6.83 -10.05 -9.24
N GLY A 276 7.35 -10.05 -8.01
CA GLY A 276 8.10 -8.93 -7.41
C GLY A 276 7.34 -8.22 -6.28
N PHE A 277 6.01 -8.38 -6.21
CA PHE A 277 5.21 -7.83 -5.13
C PHE A 277 5.66 -8.33 -3.75
N ASN A 278 5.90 -7.39 -2.83
CA ASN A 278 6.05 -7.71 -1.41
C ASN A 278 5.72 -6.51 -0.50
N VAL A 279 5.67 -6.74 0.81
CA VAL A 279 5.43 -5.71 1.82
C VAL A 279 6.62 -5.60 2.76
N ILE A 280 7.10 -4.38 3.00
CA ILE A 280 8.01 -4.04 4.11
C ILE A 280 7.23 -3.16 5.10
N ALA A 281 7.11 -3.59 6.34
CA ALA A 281 6.45 -2.85 7.41
C ALA A 281 7.43 -2.38 8.49
N THR A 282 7.11 -1.30 9.20
CA THR A 282 7.91 -0.71 10.30
C THR A 282 7.09 -0.38 11.54
#